data_AF-B6VBP2-F1
#
_entry.id   AF-B6VBP2-F1
#
_cell.length_a   1.000
_cell.length_b   1.000
_cell.length_c   1.000
_cell.angle_alpha   90.00
_cell.angle_beta   90.00
_cell.angle_gamma   90.00
#
_symmetry.space_group_name_H-M   'P 1'
#
loop_
_entity.id
_entity.type
_entity.pdbx_description
1 polymer ?
#
loop_
_entity_poly.entity_id
_entity_poly.type
_entity_poly.pdbx_seq_one_letter_code
_entity_poly.pdbx_strand_id
1 'polypeptide(L)'
;MDDFVDIFRVKSVDFDLELAGGIGLQFLEYAIRLGLKFKKVQVSIDGDNLDDNRKVLSACAQASEVHVTSYDCPESFRFESFHEYAMDYFELEVDKRCEWFTLDHLCALVNCSNVRIYYVKLSDADLNKFLKHWIARAGKMKTLVVDLAYPEDIMNIEVINAQIVMNGIPRKEIESADNGSKFEIERSNGVKAFVTCGCLSFTMELST
;
A
#
# COMPACT_ATOMS: atom_id res chain seq x y z
N MET A 1 -9.53 -38.34 -27.68
CA MET A 1 -8.69 -37.37 -28.42
C MET A 1 -8.23 -36.40 -27.37
N ASP A 2 -7.37 -36.88 -26.45
CA ASP A 2 -7.18 -36.29 -25.12
C ASP A 2 -5.73 -35.88 -24.86
N ASP A 3 -4.85 -35.97 -25.87
CA ASP A 3 -3.40 -35.81 -25.69
C ASP A 3 -2.88 -34.37 -25.90
N PHE A 4 -3.75 -33.38 -26.11
CA PHE A 4 -3.33 -31.99 -26.37
C PHE A 4 -3.45 -31.04 -25.18
N VAL A 5 -4.09 -31.47 -24.07
CA VAL A 5 -4.40 -30.58 -22.94
C VAL A 5 -3.23 -30.43 -21.95
N ASP A 6 -2.22 -31.32 -22.01
CA ASP A 6 -1.06 -31.30 -21.11
C ASP A 6 0.19 -30.57 -21.64
N ILE A 7 0.11 -29.89 -22.79
CA ILE A 7 1.30 -29.27 -23.42
C ILE A 7 1.75 -28.02 -22.65
N PHE A 8 0.82 -27.29 -22.02
CA PHE A 8 1.12 -26.04 -21.33
C PHE A 8 0.65 -26.08 -19.88
N ARG A 9 1.59 -26.22 -18.95
CA ARG A 9 1.33 -25.99 -17.52
C ARG A 9 1.47 -24.50 -17.22
N VAL A 10 0.33 -23.81 -17.09
CA VAL A 10 0.30 -22.41 -16.63
C VAL A 10 0.85 -22.35 -15.20
N LYS A 11 1.92 -21.58 -14.98
CA LYS A 11 2.56 -21.44 -13.66
C LYS A 11 2.02 -20.26 -12.86
N SER A 12 1.68 -19.18 -13.56
CA SER A 12 1.13 -17.97 -12.98
C SER A 12 0.30 -17.22 -14.02
N VAL A 13 -0.56 -16.33 -13.53
CA VAL A 13 -1.45 -15.50 -14.34
C VAL A 13 -1.37 -14.04 -13.90
N ASP A 14 -1.61 -13.14 -14.85
CA ASP A 14 -1.75 -11.71 -14.62
C ASP A 14 -3.21 -11.33 -14.88
N PHE A 15 -3.77 -10.48 -14.03
CA PHE A 15 -5.13 -9.95 -14.17
C PHE A 15 -5.09 -8.44 -14.32
N ASP A 16 -5.86 -7.94 -15.28
CA ASP A 16 -6.16 -6.52 -15.45
C ASP A 16 -7.68 -6.38 -15.47
N LEU A 17 -8.23 -5.91 -14.35
CA LEU A 17 -9.66 -5.82 -14.09
C LEU A 17 -10.04 -4.35 -14.02
N GLU A 18 -10.66 -3.82 -15.09
CA GLU A 18 -11.06 -2.41 -15.13
C GLU A 18 -11.95 -2.02 -13.94
N LEU A 19 -12.84 -2.92 -13.50
CA LEU A 19 -13.67 -2.75 -12.33
C LEU A 19 -13.80 -4.07 -11.56
N ALA A 20 -13.85 -3.99 -10.24
CA ALA A 20 -14.18 -5.09 -9.33
C ALA A 20 -15.67 -5.47 -9.44
N GLY A 21 -16.07 -5.98 -10.60
CA GLY A 21 -17.40 -6.50 -10.85
C GLY A 21 -17.46 -8.03 -10.77
N GLY A 22 -18.69 -8.57 -10.72
CA GLY A 22 -18.94 -10.00 -10.53
C GLY A 22 -18.25 -10.92 -11.56
N ILE A 23 -18.01 -10.48 -12.80
CA ILE A 23 -17.29 -11.28 -13.80
C ILE A 23 -15.78 -11.35 -13.48
N GLY A 24 -15.16 -10.23 -13.12
CA GLY A 24 -13.74 -10.19 -12.74
C GLY A 24 -13.47 -11.06 -11.52
N LEU A 25 -14.35 -10.99 -10.52
CA LEU A 25 -14.29 -11.86 -9.35
C LEU A 25 -14.42 -13.35 -9.71
N GLN A 26 -15.33 -13.73 -10.61
CA GLN A 26 -15.47 -15.12 -11.05
C GLN A 26 -14.18 -15.66 -11.70
N PHE A 27 -13.46 -14.83 -12.46
CA PHE A 27 -12.17 -15.23 -13.03
C PHE A 27 -11.10 -15.44 -11.96
N LEU A 28 -11.02 -14.55 -10.95
CA LEU A 28 -10.11 -14.71 -9.82
C LEU A 28 -10.44 -15.99 -9.03
N GLU A 29 -11.71 -16.21 -8.70
CA GLU A 29 -12.16 -17.41 -7.99
C GLU A 29 -11.85 -18.69 -8.77
N TYR A 30 -12.09 -18.68 -10.09
CA TYR A 30 -11.79 -19.82 -10.95
C TYR A 30 -10.29 -20.12 -10.98
N ALA A 31 -9.45 -19.10 -11.11
CA ALA A 31 -8.00 -19.26 -11.09
C ALA A 31 -7.47 -19.76 -9.73
N ILE A 32 -8.05 -19.30 -8.62
CA ILE A 32 -7.77 -19.82 -7.27
C ILE A 32 -8.12 -21.32 -7.20
N ARG A 33 -9.30 -21.73 -7.70
CA ARG A 33 -9.73 -23.14 -7.71
C ARG A 33 -8.79 -24.03 -8.53
N LEU A 34 -8.18 -23.50 -9.58
CA LEU A 34 -7.16 -24.20 -10.38
C LEU A 34 -5.77 -24.22 -9.71
N GLY A 35 -5.61 -23.58 -8.55
CA GLY A 35 -4.31 -23.48 -7.86
C GLY A 35 -3.29 -22.62 -8.61
N LEU A 36 -3.76 -21.69 -9.45
CA LEU A 36 -2.89 -20.77 -10.17
C LEU A 36 -2.36 -19.70 -9.22
N LYS A 37 -1.07 -19.38 -9.35
CA LYS A 37 -0.47 -18.26 -8.64
C LYS A 37 -0.75 -16.97 -9.38
N PHE A 38 -1.11 -15.92 -8.65
CA PHE A 38 -1.27 -14.60 -9.25
C PHE A 38 0.10 -13.95 -9.25
N LYS A 39 0.60 -13.58 -10.43
CA LYS A 39 1.84 -12.84 -10.50
C LYS A 39 1.52 -11.35 -10.33
N LYS A 40 0.66 -10.81 -11.19
CA LYS A 40 0.18 -9.42 -11.09
C LYS A 40 -1.36 -9.35 -11.05
N VAL A 41 -1.91 -8.49 -10.21
CA VAL A 41 -3.32 -8.10 -10.25
C VAL A 41 -3.44 -6.58 -10.29
N GLN A 42 -4.12 -6.07 -11.30
CA GLN A 42 -4.51 -4.68 -11.41
C GLN A 42 -6.03 -4.61 -11.33
N VAL A 43 -6.56 -3.75 -10.46
CA VAL A 43 -8.01 -3.63 -10.26
C VAL A 43 -8.42 -2.22 -9.89
N SER A 44 -9.56 -1.77 -10.41
CA SER A 44 -10.26 -0.60 -9.85
C SER A 44 -11.44 -1.01 -8.97
N ILE A 45 -11.61 -0.33 -7.84
CA ILE A 45 -12.75 -0.49 -6.92
C ILE A 45 -13.56 0.81 -6.87
N ASP A 46 -14.88 0.70 -6.74
CA ASP A 46 -15.79 1.86 -6.76
C ASP A 46 -16.81 1.88 -5.60
N GLY A 47 -17.59 2.96 -5.50
CA GLY A 47 -18.65 3.08 -4.50
C GLY A 47 -19.86 2.17 -4.72
N ASP A 48 -20.00 1.54 -5.89
CA ASP A 48 -21.22 0.86 -6.32
C ASP A 48 -21.27 -0.59 -5.83
N ASN A 49 -20.12 -1.28 -5.77
CA ASN A 49 -20.06 -2.72 -5.52
C ASN A 49 -19.17 -3.09 -4.32
N LEU A 50 -19.43 -2.48 -3.15
CA LEU A 50 -18.56 -2.60 -1.96
C LEU A 50 -18.26 -4.04 -1.53
N ASP A 51 -19.22 -4.95 -1.63
CA ASP A 51 -19.02 -6.36 -1.25
C ASP A 51 -18.12 -7.10 -2.23
N ASP A 52 -18.26 -6.84 -3.53
CA ASP A 52 -17.40 -7.45 -4.54
C ASP A 52 -16.00 -6.84 -4.49
N ASN A 53 -15.87 -5.53 -4.23
CA ASN A 53 -14.57 -4.90 -3.95
C ASN A 53 -13.84 -5.62 -2.80
N ARG A 54 -14.54 -5.96 -1.70
CA ARG A 54 -13.92 -6.70 -0.58
C ARG A 54 -13.44 -8.06 -1.02
N LYS A 55 -14.25 -8.81 -1.76
CA LYS A 55 -13.87 -10.15 -2.24
C LYS A 55 -12.70 -10.10 -3.21
N VAL A 56 -12.68 -9.12 -4.11
CA VAL A 56 -11.58 -8.93 -5.06
C VAL A 56 -10.30 -8.56 -4.32
N LEU A 57 -10.34 -7.60 -3.38
CA LEU A 57 -9.20 -7.27 -2.53
C LEU A 57 -8.73 -8.50 -1.72
N SER A 58 -9.63 -9.29 -1.14
CA SER A 58 -9.24 -10.54 -0.47
C SER A 58 -8.53 -11.52 -1.43
N ALA A 59 -8.99 -11.64 -2.68
CA ALA A 59 -8.34 -12.49 -3.67
C ALA A 59 -6.93 -11.98 -4.07
N CYS A 60 -6.69 -10.67 -4.02
CA CYS A 60 -5.38 -10.07 -4.29
C CYS A 60 -4.28 -10.50 -3.31
N ALA A 61 -4.62 -11.03 -2.12
CA ALA A 61 -3.63 -11.58 -1.19
C ALA A 61 -2.78 -12.72 -1.78
N GLN A 62 -3.27 -13.38 -2.84
CA GLN A 62 -2.56 -14.45 -3.55
C GLN A 62 -1.52 -13.95 -4.57
N ALA A 63 -1.46 -12.64 -4.80
CA ALA A 63 -0.60 -12.03 -5.81
C ALA A 63 0.78 -11.64 -5.30
N SER A 64 1.77 -11.68 -6.19
CA SER A 64 3.12 -11.12 -5.93
C SER A 64 3.17 -9.61 -6.15
N GLU A 65 2.34 -9.08 -7.04
CA GLU A 65 2.25 -7.67 -7.38
C GLU A 65 0.78 -7.24 -7.47
N VAL A 66 0.41 -6.16 -6.79
CA VAL A 66 -0.97 -5.63 -6.81
C VAL A 66 -0.95 -4.14 -7.04
N HIS A 67 -1.80 -3.68 -7.97
CA HIS A 67 -2.14 -2.27 -8.17
C HIS A 67 -3.66 -2.12 -7.98
N VAL A 68 -4.05 -1.26 -7.05
CA VAL A 68 -5.46 -0.95 -6.77
C VAL A 68 -5.68 0.52 -7.03
N THR A 69 -6.68 0.85 -7.83
CA THR A 69 -7.21 2.21 -7.93
C THR A 69 -8.59 2.27 -7.29
N SER A 70 -8.83 3.27 -6.45
CA SER A 70 -10.09 3.40 -5.71
C SER A 70 -10.77 4.71 -6.06
N TYR A 71 -11.99 4.63 -6.59
CA TYR A 71 -12.80 5.79 -6.96
C TYR A 71 -14.10 5.83 -6.17
N ASP A 72 -14.57 7.02 -5.79
CA ASP A 72 -15.90 7.26 -5.20
C ASP A 72 -16.30 6.30 -4.05
N CYS A 73 -15.32 5.72 -3.35
CA CYS A 73 -15.56 4.80 -2.24
C CYS A 73 -16.00 5.61 -1.01
N PRO A 74 -17.12 5.25 -0.37
CA PRO A 74 -17.62 6.01 0.76
C PRO A 74 -16.66 5.91 1.96
N GLU A 75 -16.67 6.93 2.82
CA GLU A 75 -15.91 6.92 4.08
C GLU A 75 -16.21 5.69 4.94
N SER A 76 -17.39 5.07 4.82
CA SER A 76 -17.77 3.86 5.55
C SER A 76 -17.16 2.56 5.00
N PHE A 77 -16.47 2.60 3.86
CA PHE A 77 -15.83 1.41 3.29
C PHE A 77 -14.67 0.92 4.19
N ARG A 78 -14.62 -0.37 4.50
CA ARG A 78 -13.59 -0.95 5.39
C ARG A 78 -13.03 -2.25 4.83
N PHE A 79 -11.72 -2.37 4.74
CA PHE A 79 -11.06 -3.61 4.30
C PHE A 79 -9.98 -4.02 5.30
N GLU A 80 -10.32 -4.97 6.16
CA GLU A 80 -9.50 -5.35 7.31
C GLU A 80 -8.47 -6.45 6.99
N SER A 81 -8.51 -7.04 5.79
CA SER A 81 -7.68 -8.19 5.40
C SER A 81 -6.31 -7.82 4.81
N PHE A 82 -5.88 -6.55 4.87
CA PHE A 82 -4.53 -6.17 4.43
C PHE A 82 -3.41 -6.90 5.19
N HIS A 83 -3.68 -7.41 6.39
CA HIS A 83 -2.70 -8.16 7.16
C HIS A 83 -2.34 -9.52 6.53
N GLU A 84 -3.17 -10.02 5.61
CA GLU A 84 -2.91 -11.23 4.82
C GLU A 84 -1.91 -10.97 3.69
N TYR A 85 -1.65 -9.71 3.36
CA TYR A 85 -0.79 -9.34 2.24
C TYR A 85 0.69 -9.55 2.62
N ALA A 86 1.40 -10.28 1.77
CA ALA A 86 2.83 -10.57 1.93
C ALA A 86 3.56 -10.55 0.57
N MET A 87 3.17 -9.60 -0.27
CA MET A 87 3.56 -9.49 -1.67
C MET A 87 4.85 -8.67 -1.88
N ASP A 88 5.45 -8.79 -3.06
CA ASP A 88 6.69 -8.09 -3.40
C ASP A 88 6.44 -6.62 -3.74
N TYR A 89 5.27 -6.31 -4.31
CA TYR A 89 4.86 -4.96 -4.68
C TYR A 89 3.37 -4.71 -4.40
N PHE A 90 3.06 -3.66 -3.67
CA PHE A 90 1.69 -3.18 -3.45
C PHE A 90 1.60 -1.70 -3.79
N GLU A 91 0.65 -1.34 -4.64
CA GLU A 91 0.32 0.03 -4.97
C GLU A 91 -1.17 0.29 -4.79
N LEU A 92 -1.48 1.40 -4.12
CA LEU A 92 -2.84 1.88 -3.93
C LEU A 92 -2.92 3.35 -4.30
N GLU A 93 -3.78 3.67 -5.26
CA GLU A 93 -4.16 5.04 -5.58
C GLU A 93 -5.61 5.27 -5.14
N VAL A 94 -5.82 6.29 -4.31
CA VAL A 94 -7.13 6.62 -3.74
C VAL A 94 -7.60 7.94 -4.35
N ASP A 95 -8.85 8.04 -4.81
CA ASP A 95 -9.41 9.35 -5.18
C ASP A 95 -9.32 10.29 -3.97
N LYS A 96 -8.86 11.53 -4.17
CA LYS A 96 -8.65 12.54 -3.11
C LYS A 96 -9.88 12.80 -2.22
N ARG A 97 -11.09 12.46 -2.69
CA ARG A 97 -12.35 12.59 -1.94
C ARG A 97 -12.65 11.39 -1.05
N CYS A 98 -11.94 10.27 -1.24
CA CYS A 98 -12.08 9.06 -0.45
C CYS A 98 -11.24 9.13 0.83
N GLU A 99 -11.80 8.64 1.94
CA GLU A 99 -11.16 8.69 3.26
C GLU A 99 -11.10 7.31 3.94
N TRP A 100 -11.28 6.24 3.17
CA TRP A 100 -11.40 4.89 3.73
C TRP A 100 -10.05 4.27 4.12
N PHE A 101 -8.92 4.76 3.57
CA PHE A 101 -7.59 4.23 3.91
C PHE A 101 -7.06 4.89 5.18
N THR A 102 -6.72 4.07 6.19
CA THR A 102 -6.34 4.53 7.53
C THR A 102 -4.91 4.12 7.89
N LEU A 103 -4.42 4.65 9.01
CA LEU A 103 -3.16 4.22 9.61
C LEU A 103 -3.11 2.70 9.87
N ASP A 104 -4.22 2.09 10.29
CA ASP A 104 -4.26 0.66 10.60
C ASP A 104 -4.07 -0.18 9.33
N HIS A 105 -4.65 0.24 8.20
CA HIS A 105 -4.40 -0.37 6.90
C HIS A 105 -2.92 -0.27 6.50
N LEU A 106 -2.29 0.90 6.69
CA LEU A 106 -0.86 1.06 6.43
C LEU A 106 0.01 0.15 7.30
N CYS A 107 -0.33 0.03 8.59
CA CYS A 107 0.38 -0.85 9.53
C CYS A 107 0.21 -2.33 9.19
N ALA A 108 -0.91 -2.72 8.60
CA ALA A 108 -1.15 -4.09 8.16
C ALA A 108 -0.23 -4.52 6.99
N LEU A 109 0.26 -3.57 6.18
CA LEU A 109 1.09 -3.81 5.00
C LEU A 109 2.59 -4.03 5.28
N VAL A 110 3.02 -4.10 6.55
CA VAL A 110 4.45 -4.27 6.93
C VAL A 110 5.10 -5.55 6.40
N ASN A 111 4.30 -6.52 5.96
CA ASN A 111 4.75 -7.78 5.35
C ASN A 111 4.92 -7.70 3.82
N CYS A 112 4.50 -6.62 3.19
CA CYS A 112 4.80 -6.33 1.79
C CYS A 112 6.22 -5.76 1.67
N SER A 113 6.94 -6.05 0.57
CA SER A 113 8.32 -5.57 0.40
C SER A 113 8.39 -4.11 -0.06
N ASN A 114 7.63 -3.76 -1.11
CA ASN A 114 7.59 -2.41 -1.66
C ASN A 114 6.14 -1.93 -1.65
N VAL A 115 5.89 -0.80 -0.98
CA VAL A 115 4.54 -0.26 -0.81
C VAL A 115 4.50 1.17 -1.32
N ARG A 116 3.53 1.49 -2.17
CA ARG A 116 3.26 2.84 -2.65
C ARG A 116 1.80 3.19 -2.46
N ILE A 117 1.53 4.28 -1.75
CA ILE A 117 0.17 4.71 -1.44
C ILE A 117 0.03 6.16 -1.88
N TYR A 118 -0.97 6.48 -2.68
CA TYR A 118 -1.15 7.78 -3.28
C TYR A 118 -2.46 8.44 -2.85
N TYR A 119 -2.39 9.74 -2.63
CA TYR A 119 -3.50 10.65 -2.33
C TYR A 119 -4.32 10.28 -1.09
N VAL A 120 -3.65 9.78 -0.05
CA VAL A 120 -4.31 9.42 1.22
C VAL A 120 -4.32 10.57 2.22
N LYS A 121 -5.34 10.58 3.09
CA LYS A 121 -5.49 11.57 4.16
C LYS A 121 -4.91 11.04 5.48
N LEU A 122 -3.59 10.98 5.56
CA LEU A 122 -2.86 10.65 6.79
C LEU A 122 -2.24 11.91 7.38
N SER A 123 -2.30 12.04 8.70
CA SER A 123 -1.65 13.16 9.40
C SER A 123 -0.17 12.87 9.70
N ASP A 124 0.61 13.92 9.98
CA ASP A 124 1.98 13.78 10.51
C ASP A 124 2.05 12.89 11.76
N ALA A 125 1.01 12.95 12.60
CA ALA A 125 0.89 12.11 13.79
C ALA A 125 0.67 10.63 13.43
N ASP A 126 -0.03 10.33 12.33
CA ASP A 126 -0.21 8.97 11.85
C ASP A 126 1.08 8.42 11.26
N LEU A 127 1.83 9.23 10.50
CA LEU A 127 3.16 8.85 10.02
C LEU A 127 4.12 8.56 11.20
N ASN A 128 4.08 9.36 12.27
CA ASN A 128 4.84 9.09 13.50
C ASN A 128 4.46 7.75 14.13
N LYS A 129 3.15 7.46 14.27
CA LYS A 129 2.68 6.20 14.82
C LYS A 129 3.08 5.02 13.94
N PHE A 130 3.00 5.16 12.61
CA PHE A 130 3.46 4.16 11.68
C PHE A 130 4.96 3.87 11.86
N LEU A 131 5.82 4.89 11.92
CA LEU A 131 7.25 4.70 12.14
C LEU A 131 7.53 3.95 13.45
N LYS A 132 6.85 4.33 14.54
CA LYS A 132 6.93 3.63 15.83
C LYS A 132 6.50 2.16 15.71
N HIS A 133 5.41 1.89 14.97
CA HIS A 133 4.96 0.53 14.68
C HIS A 133 6.03 -0.27 13.92
N TRP A 134 6.61 0.32 12.88
CA TRP A 134 7.64 -0.32 12.05
C TRP A 134 8.94 -0.58 12.83
N ILE A 135 9.36 0.33 13.72
CA ILE A 135 10.52 0.15 14.61
C ILE A 135 10.31 -1.01 15.59
N ALA A 136 9.09 -1.16 16.11
CA ALA A 136 8.76 -2.12 17.15
C ALA A 136 8.51 -3.54 16.64
N ARG A 137 8.07 -3.70 15.39
CA ARG A 137 7.76 -5.01 14.79
C ARG A 137 8.77 -5.37 13.74
N ALA A 138 8.99 -6.66 13.50
CA ALA A 138 9.69 -7.13 12.30
C ALA A 138 8.70 -7.21 11.12
N GLY A 139 9.19 -7.02 9.90
CA GLY A 139 8.40 -7.08 8.68
C GLY A 139 9.33 -7.11 7.46
N LYS A 140 8.77 -7.41 6.28
CA LYS A 140 9.53 -7.51 5.02
C LYS A 140 9.65 -6.17 4.28
N MET A 141 8.97 -5.14 4.75
CA MET A 141 8.97 -3.81 4.13
C MET A 141 10.38 -3.24 4.01
N LYS A 142 10.78 -3.04 2.76
CA LYS A 142 12.05 -2.42 2.36
C LYS A 142 11.87 -0.97 1.98
N THR A 143 10.77 -0.69 1.26
CA THR A 143 10.47 0.64 0.75
C THR A 143 9.00 0.96 0.95
N LEU A 144 8.73 2.16 1.44
CA LEU A 144 7.42 2.76 1.55
C LEU A 144 7.45 4.15 0.93
N VAL A 145 6.45 4.44 0.09
CA VAL A 145 6.13 5.77 -0.41
C VAL A 145 4.68 6.06 -0.06
N VAL A 146 4.43 7.21 0.57
CA VAL A 146 3.10 7.71 0.89
C VAL A 146 3.02 9.14 0.38
N ASP A 147 2.19 9.36 -0.62
CA ASP A 147 1.83 10.70 -1.08
C ASP A 147 0.48 11.10 -0.45
N LEU A 148 0.50 12.23 0.26
CA LEU A 148 -0.68 12.77 0.92
C LEU A 148 -1.59 13.48 -0.07
N ALA A 149 -2.89 13.44 0.18
CA ALA A 149 -3.85 14.21 -0.59
C ALA A 149 -3.55 15.71 -0.47
N TYR A 150 -3.52 16.43 -1.59
CA TYR A 150 -3.40 17.88 -1.60
C TYR A 150 -4.74 18.51 -1.20
N PRO A 151 -4.73 19.60 -0.41
CA PRO A 151 -5.93 20.41 -0.22
C PRO A 151 -6.40 20.99 -1.56
N GLU A 152 -7.69 21.23 -1.71
CA GLU A 152 -8.25 21.84 -2.93
C GLU A 152 -7.67 23.25 -3.19
N ASP A 153 -7.15 23.90 -2.15
CA ASP A 153 -6.45 25.17 -2.23
C ASP A 153 -4.92 24.98 -2.27
N ILE A 154 -4.36 25.06 -3.47
CA ILE A 154 -2.91 24.91 -3.78
C ILE A 154 -2.08 25.99 -3.06
N MET A 155 -2.69 27.08 -2.59
CA MET A 155 -1.99 28.17 -1.90
C MET A 155 -1.59 27.81 -0.46
N ASN A 156 -2.14 26.73 0.11
CA ASN A 156 -1.86 26.23 1.46
C ASN A 156 -1.42 24.75 1.43
N ILE A 157 -0.43 24.42 0.60
CA ILE A 157 0.18 23.09 0.68
C ILE A 157 0.91 22.98 2.03
N GLU A 158 0.33 22.22 2.96
CA GLU A 158 0.99 21.87 4.20
C GLU A 158 2.13 20.89 3.89
N VAL A 159 3.36 21.35 4.15
CA VAL A 159 4.54 20.50 4.12
C VAL A 159 4.49 19.55 5.30
N ILE A 160 4.79 18.26 5.07
CA ILE A 160 4.91 17.27 6.15
C ILE A 160 5.84 17.79 7.25
N ASN A 161 5.32 17.91 8.47
CA ASN A 161 6.11 18.43 9.57
C ASN A 161 7.04 17.34 10.12
N ALA A 162 8.27 17.33 9.62
CA ALA A 162 9.31 16.38 10.02
C ALA A 162 9.56 16.33 11.54
N GLN A 163 9.32 17.43 12.27
CA GLN A 163 9.48 17.46 13.72
C GLN A 163 8.37 16.69 14.44
N ILE A 164 7.14 16.75 13.91
CA ILE A 164 6.00 15.95 14.42
C ILE A 164 6.20 14.48 14.06
N VAL A 165 6.50 14.19 12.79
CA VAL A 165 6.69 12.81 12.28
C VAL A 165 7.76 12.06 13.06
N MET A 166 8.83 12.74 13.47
CA MET A 166 9.96 12.10 14.16
C MET A 166 9.93 12.25 15.68
N ASN A 167 8.86 12.81 16.25
CA ASN A 167 8.77 13.04 17.69
C ASN A 167 8.89 11.73 18.50
N GLY A 168 9.87 11.69 19.40
CA GLY A 168 10.16 10.53 20.24
C GLY A 168 10.81 9.36 19.51
N ILE A 169 11.37 9.56 18.32
CA ILE A 169 12.12 8.55 17.56
C ILE A 169 13.61 8.89 17.60
N PRO A 170 14.47 8.01 18.15
CA PRO A 170 15.92 8.14 18.02
C PRO A 170 16.32 8.19 16.54
N ARG A 171 17.07 9.23 16.15
CA ARG A 171 17.39 9.50 14.75
C ARG A 171 18.74 10.19 14.61
N LYS A 172 19.35 10.02 13.43
CA LYS A 172 20.46 10.85 12.94
C LYS A 172 19.94 11.69 11.78
N GLU A 173 20.07 13.00 11.89
CA GLU A 173 19.72 13.91 10.79
C GLU A 173 20.79 13.82 9.69
N ILE A 174 20.35 13.61 8.46
CA ILE A 174 21.21 13.52 7.27
C ILE A 174 21.13 14.81 6.47
N GLU A 175 19.92 15.34 6.28
CA GLU A 175 19.66 16.55 5.52
C GLU A 175 18.46 17.29 6.11
N SER A 176 18.55 18.61 6.16
CA SER A 176 17.44 19.51 6.48
C SER A 176 17.46 20.66 5.47
N ALA A 177 16.44 20.71 4.63
CA ALA A 177 16.23 21.76 3.64
C ALA A 177 14.79 22.26 3.70
N ASP A 178 14.54 23.43 3.10
CA ASP A 178 13.20 24.04 3.04
C ASP A 178 12.16 23.15 2.34
N ASN A 179 12.62 22.26 1.45
CA ASN A 179 11.77 21.39 0.62
C ASN A 179 11.68 19.94 1.13
N GLY A 180 12.31 19.66 2.28
CA GLY A 180 12.24 18.36 2.92
C GLY A 180 13.39 18.06 3.87
N SER A 181 13.20 17.05 4.71
CA SER A 181 14.21 16.58 5.67
C SER A 181 14.41 15.08 5.55
N LYS A 182 15.66 14.64 5.70
CA LYS A 182 16.06 13.24 5.66
C LYS A 182 16.72 12.81 6.96
N PHE A 183 16.28 11.68 7.50
CA PHE A 183 16.76 11.11 8.75
C PHE A 183 17.17 9.65 8.54
N GLU A 184 18.19 9.18 9.26
CA GLU A 184 18.45 7.77 9.47
C GLU A 184 17.84 7.35 10.82
N ILE A 185 17.03 6.29 10.80
CA ILE A 185 16.47 5.65 11.98
C ILE A 185 16.93 4.19 12.06
N GLU A 186 16.85 3.62 13.25
CA GLU A 186 17.24 2.23 13.49
C GLU A 186 16.10 1.48 14.19
N ARG A 187 15.76 0.30 13.66
CA ARG A 187 14.82 -0.64 14.28
C ARG A 187 15.45 -1.27 15.51
N SER A 188 14.59 -1.82 16.36
CA SER A 188 14.99 -2.63 17.53
C SER A 188 15.91 -3.82 17.20
N ASN A 189 15.89 -4.33 15.96
CA ASN A 189 16.75 -5.42 15.50
C ASN A 189 18.06 -4.95 14.80
N GLY A 190 18.38 -3.65 14.84
CA GLY A 190 19.58 -3.07 14.23
C GLY A 190 19.45 -2.75 12.73
N VAL A 191 18.31 -3.06 12.11
CA VAL A 191 18.05 -2.68 10.71
C VAL A 191 17.85 -1.17 10.63
N LYS A 192 18.58 -0.51 9.72
CA LYS A 192 18.51 0.93 9.51
C LYS A 192 17.64 1.29 8.32
N ALA A 193 17.01 2.46 8.37
CA ALA A 193 16.26 3.04 7.26
C ALA A 193 16.48 4.54 7.17
N PHE A 194 16.45 5.06 5.95
CA PHE A 194 16.28 6.47 5.68
C PHE A 194 14.79 6.81 5.63
N VAL A 195 14.41 7.88 6.32
CA VAL A 195 13.08 8.47 6.29
C VAL A 195 13.20 9.86 5.69
N THR A 196 12.41 10.16 4.67
CA THR A 196 12.35 11.48 4.04
C THR A 196 10.94 12.05 4.21
N CYS A 197 10.85 13.25 4.77
CA CYS A 197 9.63 14.04 4.84
C CYS A 197 9.77 15.17 3.82
N GLY A 198 9.12 15.05 2.67
CA GLY A 198 9.05 16.09 1.64
C GLY A 198 7.78 16.94 1.77
N CYS A 199 7.47 17.70 0.72
CA CYS A 199 6.28 18.57 0.69
C CYS A 199 4.98 17.78 0.97
N LEU A 200 4.62 16.83 0.11
CA LEU A 200 3.45 15.96 0.30
C LEU A 200 3.82 14.47 0.22
N SER A 201 5.11 14.16 0.22
CA SER A 201 5.61 12.80 0.06
C SER A 201 6.41 12.39 1.28
N PHE A 202 6.02 11.27 1.87
CA PHE A 202 6.75 10.59 2.92
C PHE A 202 7.36 9.32 2.34
N THR A 203 8.67 9.14 2.54
CA THR A 203 9.35 7.92 2.11
C THR A 203 10.12 7.28 3.24
N MET A 204 10.18 5.95 3.23
CA MET A 204 11.05 5.14 4.08
C MET A 204 11.72 4.08 3.22
N GLU A 205 13.04 3.98 3.30
CA GLU A 205 13.85 3.02 2.55
C GLU A 205 14.93 2.42 3.44
N LEU A 206 15.10 1.10 3.42
CA LEU A 206 16.19 0.46 4.17
C LEU A 206 17.56 0.96 3.70
N SER A 207 18.45 1.23 4.66
CA SER A 207 19.85 1.50 4.35
C SER A 207 20.52 0.17 4.02
N THR A 208 20.94 -0.01 2.76
CA THR A 208 21.78 -1.13 2.31
C THR A 208 23.22 -0.98 2.77
#